data_AF-A0A2J8N2E9-F1
#
_entry.id   AF-A0A2J8N2E9-F1
#
_cell.length_a   1.000
_cell.length_b   1.000
_cell.length_c   1.000
_cell.angle_alpha   90.00
_cell.angle_beta   90.00
_cell.angle_gamma   90.00
#
_symmetry.space_group_name_H-M   'P 1'
#
loop_
_entity.id
_entity.type
_entity.pdbx_description
1 polymer ?
#
loop_
_entity_poly.entity_id
_entity_poly.type
_entity_poly.pdbx_seq_one_letter_code
_entity_poly.pdbx_strand_id
1 'polypeptide(L)'
;MAVKVRRQRPRRRVCWALVAVLLADLLALSDTLAVMSVDLGSESMKVAIVKPGVPMEIVLNKESRRKTPVIVTLKENERFFGDSAASMAIKNPKATLRYFQHL
;
A
#
# COMPACT_ATOMS: atom_id res chain seq x y z
N MET A 1 34.96 58.67 -14.76
CA MET A 1 34.45 57.56 -13.93
C MET A 1 34.35 56.31 -14.79
N ALA A 2 35.25 55.33 -14.64
CA ALA A 2 35.18 54.07 -15.37
C ALA A 2 34.51 53.01 -14.48
N VAL A 3 33.31 52.56 -14.86
CA VAL A 3 32.57 51.50 -14.16
C VAL A 3 33.30 50.17 -14.41
N LYS A 4 33.90 49.61 -13.35
CA LYS A 4 34.57 48.31 -13.38
C LYS A 4 33.50 47.22 -13.47
N VAL A 5 33.14 46.82 -14.69
CA VAL A 5 32.24 45.68 -14.94
C VAL A 5 32.90 44.42 -14.37
N ARG A 6 32.37 43.95 -13.24
CA ARG A 6 32.83 42.77 -12.53
C ARG A 6 32.44 41.54 -13.36
N ARG A 7 33.29 41.17 -14.33
CA ARG A 7 33.19 39.92 -15.11
C ARG A 7 33.13 38.75 -14.13
N GLN A 8 31.93 38.26 -13.82
CA GLN A 8 31.74 37.07 -13.02
C GLN A 8 32.44 35.91 -13.73
N ARG A 9 33.46 35.33 -13.09
CA ARG A 9 34.24 34.23 -13.65
C ARG A 9 33.29 33.05 -13.97
N PRO A 10 33.27 32.54 -15.22
CA PRO A 10 32.29 31.56 -15.69
C PRO A 10 32.27 30.26 -14.85
N ARG A 11 33.42 29.90 -14.26
CA ARG A 11 33.56 28.77 -13.33
C ARG A 11 32.54 28.75 -12.18
N ARG A 12 32.20 29.92 -11.61
CA ARG A 12 31.20 29.97 -10.52
C ARG A 12 29.81 29.60 -11.01
N ARG A 13 29.41 30.06 -12.21
CA ARG A 13 28.10 29.76 -12.78
C ARG A 13 27.96 28.28 -13.16
N VAL A 14 29.04 27.67 -13.67
CA VAL A 14 29.08 26.23 -13.97
C VAL A 14 28.95 25.38 -12.70
N CYS A 15 29.65 25.73 -11.61
CA CYS A 15 29.50 25.01 -10.35
C CYS A 15 28.07 25.09 -9.80
N TRP A 16 27.42 26.26 -9.86
CA TRP A 16 26.02 26.39 -9.44
C TRP A 16 25.06 25.59 -10.32
N ALA A 17 25.30 25.55 -11.63
CA ALA A 17 24.50 24.73 -12.55
C ALA A 17 24.65 23.23 -12.25
N LEU A 18 25.87 22.74 -12.00
CA LEU A 18 26.11 21.34 -11.63
C LEU A 18 25.47 20.97 -10.30
N VAL A 19 25.56 21.86 -9.31
CA VAL A 19 24.91 21.67 -8.00
C VAL A 19 23.38 21.64 -8.16
N ALA A 20 22.81 22.50 -9.00
CA ALA A 20 21.38 22.50 -9.27
C ALA A 20 20.90 21.22 -9.97
N VAL A 21 21.68 20.70 -10.93
CA VAL A 21 21.38 19.42 -11.61
C VAL A 21 21.44 18.25 -10.61
N LEU A 22 22.49 18.17 -9.79
CA LEU A 22 22.63 17.15 -8.75
C LEU A 22 21.49 17.20 -7.71
N LEU A 23 21.03 18.40 -7.34
CA LEU A 23 19.87 18.57 -6.45
C LEU A 23 18.55 18.13 -7.10
N ALA A 24 18.38 18.39 -8.41
CA ALA A 24 17.19 17.95 -9.14
C ALA A 24 17.13 16.43 -9.27
N ASP A 25 18.26 15.77 -9.57
CA ASP A 25 18.35 14.31 -9.63
C ASP A 25 18.08 13.67 -8.27
N LEU A 26 18.54 14.30 -7.17
CA LEU A 26 18.27 13.83 -5.81
C LEU A 26 16.77 13.90 -5.46
N LEU A 27 16.05 14.92 -5.93
CA LEU A 27 14.60 15.05 -5.72
C LEU A 27 13.80 14.04 -6.56
N ALA A 28 14.29 13.68 -7.74
CA ALA A 28 13.67 12.70 -8.62
C ALA A 28 13.75 11.25 -8.10
N LEU A 29 14.63 10.98 -7.13
CA LEU A 29 14.84 9.65 -6.53
C LEU A 29 13.84 9.31 -5.41
N SER A 30 12.67 9.95 -5.41
CA SER A 30 11.61 9.64 -4.45
C SER A 30 10.84 8.41 -4.93
N ASP A 31 11.28 7.22 -4.51
CA ASP A 31 10.53 5.99 -4.75
C ASP A 31 9.17 6.06 -4.03
N THR A 32 8.13 6.22 -4.82
CA THR A 32 6.77 6.25 -4.29
C THR A 32 6.32 4.80 -4.02
N LEU A 33 6.28 4.41 -2.75
CA LEU A 33 5.95 3.04 -2.32
C LEU A 33 4.48 2.70 -2.56
N ALA A 34 4.21 1.45 -2.94
CA ALA A 34 2.85 0.92 -2.94
C ALA A 34 2.38 0.65 -1.50
N VAL A 35 1.20 1.13 -1.15
CA VAL A 35 0.60 0.97 0.18
C VAL A 35 -0.61 0.06 0.09
N MET A 36 -0.77 -0.81 1.08
CA MET A 36 -1.95 -1.65 1.26
C MET A 36 -2.73 -1.18 2.47
N SER A 37 -4.03 -0.96 2.31
CA SER A 37 -4.96 -0.68 3.41
C SER A 37 -5.84 -1.89 3.68
N VAL A 38 -6.13 -2.14 4.97
CA VAL A 38 -6.97 -3.25 5.41
C VAL A 38 -8.10 -2.68 6.26
N ASP A 39 -9.33 -2.84 5.78
CA ASP A 39 -10.57 -2.54 6.50
C ASP A 39 -11.05 -3.83 7.18
N LEU A 40 -10.89 -3.90 8.51
CA LEU A 40 -11.28 -5.04 9.33
C LEU A 40 -12.68 -4.80 9.93
N GLY A 41 -13.72 -4.95 9.11
CA GLY A 41 -15.11 -4.94 9.58
C GLY A 41 -15.52 -6.25 10.27
N SER A 42 -16.60 -6.23 11.05
CA SER A 42 -17.01 -7.39 11.86
C SER A 42 -17.54 -8.58 11.05
N GLU A 43 -18.16 -8.31 9.90
CA GLU A 43 -18.67 -9.35 8.99
C GLU A 43 -17.72 -9.63 7.83
N SER A 44 -17.05 -8.59 7.32
CA SER A 44 -16.22 -8.68 6.13
C SER A 44 -14.99 -7.78 6.21
N MET A 45 -13.88 -8.29 5.68
CA MET A 45 -12.63 -7.58 5.47
C MET A 45 -12.54 -7.12 4.01
N LYS A 46 -12.03 -5.91 3.81
CA LYS A 46 -11.65 -5.39 2.49
C LYS A 46 -10.19 -5.01 2.49
N VAL A 47 -9.53 -5.21 1.37
CA VAL A 47 -8.13 -4.84 1.18
C VAL A 47 -8.05 -3.93 -0.04
N ALA A 48 -7.40 -2.78 0.07
CA ALA A 48 -7.16 -1.91 -1.08
C ALA A 48 -5.67 -1.65 -1.26
N ILE A 49 -5.27 -1.46 -2.51
CA ILE A 49 -3.92 -1.10 -2.90
C ILE A 49 -3.92 0.33 -3.46
N VAL A 50 -2.99 1.13 -2.99
CA VAL A 50 -2.72 2.48 -3.50
C VAL A 50 -1.31 2.46 -4.07
N LYS A 51 -1.22 2.58 -5.39
CA LYS A 51 0.06 2.65 -6.10
C LYS A 51 0.13 3.95 -6.92
N PRO A 52 1.23 4.68 -6.86
CA PRO A 52 1.52 5.83 -7.73
C PRO A 52 1.30 5.49 -9.21
N GLY A 53 0.56 6.35 -9.91
CA GLY A 53 0.22 6.15 -11.33
C GLY A 53 -0.93 5.18 -11.60
N VAL A 54 -1.51 4.53 -10.57
CA VAL A 54 -2.68 3.65 -10.69
C VAL A 54 -3.77 4.15 -9.75
N PRO A 55 -5.05 4.19 -10.17
CA PRO A 55 -6.14 4.48 -9.24
C PRO A 55 -6.14 3.50 -8.07
N MET A 56 -6.58 3.97 -6.89
CA MET A 56 -6.80 3.07 -5.76
C MET A 56 -7.81 1.99 -6.17
N GLU A 57 -7.48 0.73 -5.88
CA GLU A 57 -8.33 -0.41 -6.20
C GLU A 57 -8.53 -1.32 -4.99
N ILE A 58 -9.76 -1.85 -4.85
CA ILE A 58 -10.08 -2.89 -3.86
C ILE A 58 -9.74 -4.24 -4.46
N VAL A 59 -8.84 -4.96 -3.79
CA VAL A 59 -8.32 -6.25 -4.20
C VAL A 59 -9.42 -7.32 -4.17
N LEU A 60 -9.41 -8.18 -5.19
CA LEU A 60 -10.29 -9.34 -5.26
C LEU A 60 -9.73 -10.50 -4.46
N ASN A 61 -10.61 -11.23 -3.77
CA ASN A 61 -10.29 -12.49 -3.15
C ASN A 61 -10.26 -13.64 -4.18
N LYS A 62 -10.00 -14.86 -3.71
CA LYS A 62 -9.96 -16.07 -4.57
C LYS A 62 -11.28 -16.34 -5.30
N GLU A 63 -12.40 -15.89 -4.75
CA GLU A 63 -13.74 -16.02 -5.32
C GLU A 63 -14.11 -14.84 -6.23
N SER A 64 -13.14 -13.99 -6.60
CA SER A 64 -13.35 -12.78 -7.44
C SER A 64 -14.32 -11.77 -6.81
N ARG A 65 -14.36 -11.68 -5.48
CA ARG A 65 -15.16 -10.71 -4.72
C ARG A 65 -14.28 -9.70 -4.01
N ARG A 66 -14.79 -8.47 -3.86
CA ARG A 66 -14.13 -7.35 -3.14
C ARG A 66 -14.34 -7.34 -1.62
N LYS A 67 -15.07 -8.33 -1.09
CA LYS A 67 -15.36 -8.49 0.34
C LYS A 67 -15.02 -9.92 0.73
N THR A 68 -14.14 -10.08 1.72
CA THR A 68 -13.78 -11.39 2.27
C THR A 68 -14.46 -11.57 3.62
N PRO A 69 -15.21 -12.66 3.86
CA PRO A 69 -15.82 -12.90 5.17
C PRO A 69 -14.79 -12.97 6.30
N VAL A 70 -15.05 -12.30 7.43
CA VAL A 70 -14.19 -12.39 8.64
C VAL A 70 -14.62 -13.61 9.44
N ILE A 71 -14.19 -14.78 8.96
CA ILE A 71 -14.52 -16.09 9.51
C ILE A 71 -13.27 -16.94 9.53
N VAL A 72 -13.05 -17.63 10.65
CA VAL A 72 -11.97 -18.60 10.83
C VAL A 72 -12.56 -19.93 11.29
N THR A 73 -12.24 -21.03 10.61
CA THR A 73 -12.61 -22.37 11.06
C THR A 73 -11.36 -23.16 11.40
N LEU A 74 -11.29 -23.71 12.60
CA LEU A 74 -10.17 -24.47 13.13
C LEU A 74 -10.55 -25.95 13.13
N LYS A 75 -10.05 -26.75 12.17
CA LYS A 75 -10.41 -28.17 12.06
C LYS A 75 -9.15 -29.01 11.91
N GLU A 76 -8.99 -30.05 12.71
CA GLU A 76 -7.94 -31.07 12.53
C GLU A 76 -6.53 -30.49 12.32
N ASN A 77 -6.18 -29.46 13.09
CA ASN A 77 -4.90 -28.72 13.03
C ASN A 77 -4.72 -27.81 11.78
N GLU A 78 -5.75 -27.67 10.96
CA GLU A 78 -5.80 -26.72 9.84
C GLU A 78 -6.66 -25.50 10.18
N ARG A 79 -6.36 -24.38 9.50
CA ARG A 79 -7.08 -23.12 9.64
C ARG A 79 -7.63 -22.70 8.28
N PHE A 80 -8.95 -22.62 8.18
CA PHE A 80 -9.63 -22.09 7.01
C PHE A 80 -9.97 -20.62 7.24
N PHE A 81 -9.89 -19.81 6.18
CA PHE A 81 -10.18 -18.38 6.20
C PHE A 81 -11.17 -18.00 5.10
N GLY A 82 -11.89 -16.88 5.28
CA GLY A 82 -12.72 -16.29 4.24
C GLY A 82 -13.85 -17.20 3.77
N ASP A 83 -14.07 -17.26 2.46
CA ASP A 83 -15.16 -18.05 1.85
C ASP A 83 -15.01 -19.56 2.10
N SER A 84 -13.79 -20.08 2.20
CA SER A 84 -13.55 -21.49 2.55
C SER A 84 -13.98 -21.79 4.00
N ALA A 85 -13.68 -20.88 4.93
CA ALA A 85 -14.17 -20.99 6.31
C ALA A 85 -15.69 -20.87 6.39
N ALA A 86 -16.28 -19.93 5.63
CA ALA A 86 -17.74 -19.76 5.56
C ALA A 86 -18.44 -21.05 5.09
N SER A 87 -17.86 -21.75 4.13
CA SER A 87 -18.37 -23.03 3.62
C SER A 87 -18.25 -24.15 4.67
N MET A 88 -17.17 -24.17 5.45
CA MET A 88 -16.98 -25.13 6.54
C MET A 88 -17.83 -24.83 7.77
N ALA A 89 -18.21 -23.57 7.99
CA ALA A 89 -19.00 -23.11 9.12
C ALA A 89 -20.34 -23.84 9.25
N ILE A 90 -20.97 -24.15 8.11
CA ILE A 90 -22.26 -24.86 8.07
C ILE A 90 -22.11 -26.27 8.63
N LYS A 91 -20.98 -26.94 8.34
CA LYS A 91 -20.71 -28.32 8.77
C LYS A 91 -20.12 -28.38 10.18
N ASN A 92 -19.29 -27.40 10.55
CA ASN A 92 -18.53 -27.39 11.79
C ASN A 92 -18.73 -26.07 12.56
N PRO A 93 -19.96 -25.79 13.06
CA PRO A 93 -20.27 -24.51 13.71
C PRO A 93 -19.50 -24.31 15.01
N LYS A 94 -19.29 -25.36 15.81
CA LYS A 94 -18.56 -25.28 17.09
C LYS A 94 -17.08 -24.93 16.94
N ALA A 95 -16.52 -25.22 15.77
CA ALA A 95 -15.12 -25.01 15.45
C ALA A 95 -14.88 -23.72 14.64
N THR A 96 -15.93 -22.92 14.45
CA THR A 96 -15.90 -21.71 13.62
C THR A 96 -16.08 -20.46 14.46
N LEU A 97 -15.16 -19.52 14.30
CA LEU A 97 -15.16 -18.21 14.93
C LEU A 97 -15.64 -17.14 13.94
N ARG A 98 -16.61 -16.33 14.38
CA ARG A 98 -17.14 -15.15 13.69
C ARG A 98 -17.24 -14.01 14.70
N TYR A 99 -17.20 -12.77 14.23
CA TYR A 99 -17.33 -11.57 15.09
C TYR A 99 -16.29 -11.49 16.23
N PHE A 100 -15.12 -12.12 16.03
CA PHE A 100 -14.08 -12.19 17.07
C PHE A 100 -13.38 -10.85 17.35
N GLN A 101 -13.71 -9.79 16.61
CA GLN A 101 -13.23 -8.44 16.88
C GLN A 101 -13.83 -7.82 18.16
N HIS A 102 -14.95 -8.37 18.64
CA HIS A 102 -15.67 -7.90 19.83
C HIS A 102 -15.52 -8.83 21.03
N LEU A 103 -14.68 -9.88 20.92
CA LEU A 103 -14.34 -10.78 22.02
C LEU A 103 -13.32 -10.11 22.95
#